data_AF-A0A8T1RHK5-F1
#
_entry.id   AF-A0A8T1RHK5-F1
#
_cell.length_a   1.000
_cell.length_b   1.000
_cell.length_c   1.000
_cell.angle_alpha   90.00
_cell.angle_beta   90.00
_cell.angle_gamma   90.00
#
_symmetry.space_group_name_H-M   'P 1'
#
loop_
_entity.id
_entity.type
_entity.pdbx_description
1 polymer ?
#
loop_
_entity_poly.entity_id
_entity_poly.type
_entity_poly.pdbx_seq_one_letter_code
_entity_poly.pdbx_strand_id
1 'polypeptide(L)'
;MARKFFVGGNWKCNGTTQEVKKIVATLNEAQVPPPDVVEVVVSPPFVFLPLVKSLLRPDFQVAAQNCWVKNGGAYTGEVSAEMLVNLGIPWVILGHSERRLLSE
;
A
#
# COMPACT_ATOMS: atom_id res chain seq x y z
N MET A 1 -23.51 2.31 14.58
CA MET A 1 -22.80 3.00 13.49
C MET A 1 -22.64 2.01 12.35
N ALA A 2 -22.97 2.38 11.11
CA ALA A 2 -22.78 1.48 9.97
C ALA A 2 -21.28 1.31 9.67
N ARG A 3 -20.88 0.15 9.12
CA ARG A 3 -19.50 -0.04 8.66
C ARG A 3 -19.24 0.89 7.49
N LYS A 4 -18.15 1.66 7.55
CA LYS A 4 -17.70 2.48 6.41
C LYS A 4 -17.32 1.56 5.24
N PHE A 5 -17.66 1.97 4.02
CA PHE A 5 -17.26 1.22 2.84
C PHE A 5 -15.74 1.32 2.66
N PHE A 6 -15.08 0.22 2.28
CA PHE A 6 -13.62 0.16 2.17
C PHE A 6 -13.22 -0.47 0.85
N VAL A 7 -12.33 0.19 0.10
CA VAL A 7 -11.83 -0.28 -1.20
C VAL A 7 -10.31 -0.33 -1.17
N GLY A 8 -9.75 -1.53 -1.31
CA GLY A 8 -8.31 -1.78 -1.37
C GLY A 8 -7.85 -2.16 -2.78
N GLY A 9 -6.84 -1.48 -3.30
CA GLY A 9 -6.19 -1.80 -4.58
C GLY A 9 -4.81 -2.43 -4.38
N ASN A 10 -4.70 -3.76 -4.48
CA ASN A 10 -3.43 -4.47 -4.43
C ASN A 10 -2.78 -4.54 -5.83
N TRP A 11 -1.65 -3.86 -6.03
CA TRP A 11 -0.95 -3.85 -7.33
C TRP A 11 -0.11 -5.10 -7.56
N LYS A 12 0.12 -5.90 -6.51
CA LYS A 12 0.99 -7.09 -6.52
C LYS A 12 2.39 -6.75 -7.03
N CYS A 13 3.10 -7.71 -7.63
CA CYS A 13 4.42 -7.53 -8.22
C CYS A 13 4.34 -6.89 -9.63
N ASN A 14 3.82 -5.67 -9.73
CA ASN A 14 3.70 -4.94 -11.00
C ASN A 14 4.12 -3.47 -10.87
N GLY A 15 4.63 -2.93 -11.98
CA GLY A 15 4.85 -1.51 -12.17
C GLY A 15 6.30 -1.13 -12.47
N THR A 16 6.44 -0.14 -13.34
CA THR A 16 7.63 0.69 -13.53
C THR A 16 7.40 2.09 -12.97
N THR A 17 8.47 2.89 -12.78
CA THR A 17 8.33 4.28 -12.31
C THR A 17 7.37 5.10 -13.17
N GLN A 18 7.40 4.92 -14.50
CA GLN A 18 6.53 5.64 -15.43
C GLN A 18 5.06 5.20 -15.27
N GLU A 19 4.80 3.90 -15.18
CA GLU A 19 3.45 3.37 -14.98
C GLU A 19 2.87 3.79 -13.64
N VAL A 20 3.66 3.71 -12.56
CA VAL A 20 3.25 4.13 -11.22
C VAL A 20 2.88 5.61 -11.21
N LYS A 21 3.68 6.48 -11.84
CA LYS A 21 3.34 7.91 -11.97
C LYS A 21 2.03 8.12 -12.73
N LYS A 22 1.81 7.37 -13.80
CA LYS A 22 0.56 7.42 -14.57
C LYS A 22 -0.65 6.97 -13.75
N ILE A 23 -0.53 5.87 -13.01
CA ILE A 23 -1.58 5.36 -12.12
C ILE A 23 -1.91 6.41 -11.06
N VAL A 24 -0.90 6.97 -10.39
CA VAL A 24 -1.10 8.00 -9.36
C VAL A 24 -1.75 9.25 -9.94
N ALA A 25 -1.36 9.70 -11.13
CA ALA A 25 -2.01 10.84 -11.80
C ALA A 25 -3.50 10.56 -12.04
N THR A 26 -3.86 9.39 -12.57
CA THR A 26 -5.26 9.01 -12.76
C THR A 26 -6.04 8.94 -11.45
N LEU A 27 -5.45 8.41 -10.37
CA LEU A 27 -6.09 8.36 -9.05
C LEU A 27 -6.27 9.77 -8.45
N ASN A 28 -5.32 10.68 -8.68
CA ASN A 28 -5.39 12.06 -8.21
C ASN A 28 -6.49 12.85 -8.91
N GLU A 29 -6.74 12.59 -10.20
CA GLU A 29 -7.80 13.23 -10.99
C GLU A 29 -9.19 12.64 -10.75
N ALA A 30 -9.28 11.45 -10.13
CA ALA A 30 -10.55 10.77 -9.93
C ALA A 30 -11.50 11.54 -9.00
N GLN A 31 -12.78 11.58 -9.38
CA GLN A 31 -13.85 12.07 -8.53
C GLN A 31 -14.58 10.86 -7.93
N VAL A 32 -14.50 10.72 -6.60
CA VAL A 32 -15.04 9.59 -5.84
C VAL A 32 -15.89 10.09 -4.68
N PRO A 33 -16.74 9.25 -4.05
CA PRO A 33 -17.45 9.62 -2.83
C PRO A 33 -16.49 10.10 -1.73
N PRO A 34 -16.95 10.98 -0.82
CA PRO A 34 -16.09 11.59 0.19
C PRO A 34 -15.58 10.59 1.24
N PRO A 35 -14.50 10.93 2.00
CA PRO A 35 -13.85 10.01 2.94
C PRO A 35 -14.70 9.53 4.13
N ASP A 36 -15.81 10.20 4.42
CA ASP A 36 -16.81 9.77 5.41
C ASP A 36 -17.67 8.61 4.90
N VAL A 37 -17.82 8.47 3.57
CA VAL A 37 -18.56 7.40 2.91
C VAL A 37 -17.66 6.21 2.57
N VAL A 38 -16.47 6.46 2.01
CA VAL A 38 -15.54 5.42 1.55
C VAL A 38 -14.11 5.68 2.00
N GLU A 39 -13.44 4.63 2.46
CA GLU A 39 -12.00 4.63 2.68
C GLU A 39 -11.30 3.92 1.52
N VAL A 40 -10.32 4.60 0.91
CA VAL A 40 -9.57 4.09 -0.25
C VAL A 40 -8.12 3.84 0.14
N VAL A 41 -7.62 2.64 -0.14
CA VAL A 41 -6.24 2.24 0.14
C VAL A 41 -5.60 1.62 -1.09
N VAL A 42 -4.39 2.04 -1.46
CA VAL A 42 -3.61 1.45 -2.56
C VAL A 42 -2.34 0.80 -2.05
N SER A 43 -1.96 -0.34 -2.62
CA SER A 43 -0.80 -1.12 -2.18
C SER A 43 0.20 -1.38 -3.31
N PRO A 44 1.17 -0.47 -3.52
CA PRO A 44 2.24 -0.66 -4.48
C PRO A 44 3.33 -1.63 -3.98
N PRO A 45 4.20 -2.15 -4.87
CA PRO A 45 5.44 -2.82 -4.47
C PRO A 45 6.31 -1.95 -3.53
N PHE A 46 7.09 -2.58 -2.66
CA PHE A 46 7.93 -1.90 -1.66
C PHE A 46 8.78 -0.76 -2.23
N VAL A 47 9.42 -1.00 -3.38
CA VAL A 47 10.31 -0.04 -4.05
C VAL A 47 9.60 1.25 -4.49
N PHE A 48 8.28 1.24 -4.57
CA PHE A 48 7.47 2.41 -4.95
C PHE A 48 6.73 3.05 -3.77
N LEU A 49 6.81 2.51 -2.55
CA LEU A 49 6.13 3.08 -1.38
C LEU A 49 6.47 4.56 -1.16
N PRO A 50 7.74 5.01 -1.17
CA PRO A 50 8.06 6.43 -0.97
C PRO A 50 7.57 7.33 -2.11
N LEU A 51 7.60 6.82 -3.34
CA LEU A 51 7.13 7.55 -4.52
C LEU A 51 5.61 7.74 -4.49
N VAL A 52 4.85 6.67 -4.23
CA VAL A 52 3.39 6.74 -4.16
C VAL A 52 2.96 7.58 -2.97
N LYS A 53 3.59 7.42 -1.80
CA LYS A 53 3.27 8.22 -0.61
C LYS A 53 3.49 9.72 -0.82
N SER A 54 4.49 10.12 -1.62
CA SER A 54 4.78 11.53 -1.88
C SER A 54 3.90 12.16 -2.97
N LEU A 55 3.36 11.36 -3.90
CA LEU A 55 2.57 11.86 -5.03
C LEU A 55 1.06 11.68 -4.89
N LEU A 56 0.60 10.71 -4.10
CA LEU A 56 -0.82 10.38 -3.98
C LEU A 56 -1.56 11.45 -3.17
N ARG A 57 -2.79 11.76 -3.61
CA ARG A 57 -3.73 12.63 -2.90
C ARG A 57 -3.90 12.21 -1.41
N PRO A 58 -4.02 13.17 -0.48
CA PRO A 58 -3.94 12.91 0.96
C PRO A 58 -5.15 12.17 1.54
N ASP A 59 -6.29 12.18 0.84
CA ASP A 59 -7.50 11.45 1.21
C ASP A 59 -7.43 9.94 0.89
N PHE A 60 -6.44 9.50 0.11
CA PHE A 60 -6.19 8.07 -0.15
C PHE A 60 -5.02 7.59 0.71
N GLN A 61 -5.12 6.37 1.24
CA GLN A 61 -4.08 5.78 2.07
C GLN A 61 -3.17 4.84 1.27
N VAL A 62 -1.94 4.66 1.75
CA VAL A 62 -0.96 3.76 1.13
C VAL A 62 -0.72 2.56 2.05
N ALA A 63 -0.65 1.37 1.47
CA ALA A 63 -0.36 0.12 2.17
C ALA A 63 0.89 -0.57 1.63
N ALA A 64 1.68 -1.19 2.50
CA ALA A 64 2.63 -2.20 2.08
C ALA A 64 1.91 -3.52 1.73
N GLN A 65 2.51 -4.33 0.87
CA GLN A 65 1.95 -5.63 0.46
C GLN A 65 2.30 -6.78 1.42
N ASN A 66 3.28 -6.57 2.30
CA ASN A 66 3.69 -7.48 3.37
C ASN A 66 4.50 -6.70 4.42
N CYS A 67 4.77 -7.30 5.57
CA CYS A 67 5.84 -6.87 6.47
C CYS A 67 6.38 -8.05 7.29
N TRP A 68 7.54 -7.86 7.90
CA TRP A 68 8.16 -8.84 8.78
C TRP A 68 7.36 -9.05 10.07
N VAL A 69 7.45 -10.27 10.61
CA VAL A 69 6.69 -10.71 11.79
C VAL A 69 7.27 -10.22 13.13
N LYS A 70 8.53 -9.78 13.15
CA LYS A 70 9.22 -9.31 14.36
C LYS A 70 9.81 -7.92 14.12
N ASN A 71 10.45 -7.38 15.15
CA ASN A 71 11.33 -6.22 15.03
C ASN A 71 12.44 -6.50 13.99
N GLY A 72 12.97 -5.43 13.40
CA GLY A 72 14.10 -5.45 12.48
C GLY A 72 15.37 -6.04 13.12
N GLY A 73 16.26 -6.50 12.25
CA GLY A 73 17.48 -7.20 12.65
C GLY A 73 18.12 -7.92 11.47
N ALA A 74 18.78 -9.05 11.73
CA ALA A 74 19.47 -9.87 10.72
C ALA A 74 18.48 -10.72 9.89
N TYR A 75 17.62 -10.05 9.13
CA TYR A 75 16.59 -10.65 8.26
C TYR A 75 16.71 -10.08 6.84
N THR A 76 17.76 -10.50 6.11
CA THR A 76 18.05 -9.99 4.77
C THR A 76 16.85 -10.18 3.84
N GLY A 77 16.44 -9.10 3.17
CA GLY A 77 15.32 -9.08 2.23
C GLY A 77 13.98 -8.65 2.83
N GLU A 78 13.86 -8.63 4.16
CA GLU A 78 12.61 -8.29 4.84
C GLU A 78 12.45 -6.79 5.09
N VAL A 79 11.20 -6.34 5.15
CA VAL A 79 10.81 -4.97 5.53
C VAL A 79 10.01 -5.03 6.82
N SER A 80 10.51 -4.44 7.89
CA SER A 80 9.85 -4.47 9.20
C SER A 80 8.74 -3.43 9.34
N ALA A 81 7.83 -3.66 10.29
CA ALA A 81 6.71 -2.75 10.53
C ALA A 81 7.19 -1.34 10.94
N GLU A 82 8.25 -1.24 11.73
CA GLU A 82 8.81 0.06 12.12
C GLU A 82 9.43 0.84 10.94
N MET A 83 9.92 0.16 9.90
CA MET A 83 10.34 0.82 8.66
C MET A 83 9.14 1.43 7.92
N LEU A 84 8.01 0.73 7.88
CA LEU A 84 6.77 1.24 7.27
C LEU A 84 6.23 2.46 8.03
N VAL A 85 6.25 2.40 9.36
CA VAL A 85 5.89 3.54 10.22
C VAL A 85 6.82 4.73 9.98
N ASN A 86 8.14 4.50 9.88
CA ASN A 86 9.10 5.55 9.58
C ASN A 86 8.84 6.25 8.22
N LEU A 87 8.36 5.49 7.22
CA LEU A 87 7.97 6.02 5.90
C LEU A 87 6.56 6.63 5.87
N GLY A 88 5.83 6.63 6.99
CA GLY A 88 4.46 7.15 7.05
C GLY A 88 3.45 6.30 6.27
N ILE A 89 3.67 4.98 6.18
CA ILE A 89 2.79 4.01 5.52
C ILE A 89 1.83 3.42 6.57
N PRO A 90 0.54 3.82 6.58
CA PRO A 90 -0.39 3.47 7.67
C PRO A 90 -1.01 2.07 7.57
N TRP A 91 -0.90 1.40 6.42
CA TRP A 91 -1.55 0.10 6.18
C TRP A 91 -0.56 -0.97 5.73
N VAL A 92 -0.91 -2.24 5.96
CA VAL A 92 -0.19 -3.39 5.42
C VAL A 92 -1.16 -4.53 5.12
N ILE A 93 -1.00 -5.17 3.96
CA ILE A 93 -1.68 -6.42 3.63
C ILE A 93 -0.88 -7.57 4.26
N LEU A 94 -1.57 -8.49 4.95
CA LEU A 94 -0.95 -9.67 5.55
C LEU A 94 -1.74 -10.93 5.20
N GLY A 95 -1.02 -12.03 4.96
CA GLY A 95 -1.63 -13.31 4.65
C GLY A 95 -2.40 -13.32 3.33
N HIS A 96 -1.95 -12.54 2.34
CA HIS A 96 -2.45 -12.62 0.96
C HIS A 96 -2.31 -14.06 0.44
N SER A 97 -3.26 -14.54 -0.37
CA SER A 97 -3.31 -15.95 -0.80
C SER A 97 -2.04 -16.41 -1.49
N GLU A 98 -1.45 -15.58 -2.36
CA GLU A 98 -0.16 -15.86 -3.01
C GLU A 98 0.94 -16.15 -1.98
N ARG A 99 0.99 -15.42 -0.86
CA ARG A 99 1.98 -15.65 0.22
C ARG A 99 1.71 -16.89 1.06
N ARG A 100 0.50 -17.45 0.98
CA ARG A 100 0.14 -18.70 1.69
C ARG A 100 0.36 -19.92 0.83
N LEU A 101 0.17 -19.79 -0.48
CA LEU A 101 0.11 -20.89 -1.44
C LEU A 101 1.42 -21.07 -2.20
N LEU A 102 2.12 -19.98 -2.51
CA LEU A 102 3.44 -20.03 -3.13
C LEU A 102 4.46 -20.16 -2.01
N SER A 103 5.28 -21.21 -2.08
CA SER A 103 6.46 -21.33 -1.23
C SER A 103 7.46 -20.25 -1.62
N GLU A 104 7.72 -19.32 -0.70
CA GLU A 104 8.92 -18.49 -0.70
C GLU A 104 10.05 -19.18 0.08
#